data_AF-A0A091E1Y2-F1
#
_entry.id   AF-A0A091E1Y2-F1
#
_cell.length_a   1.000
_cell.length_b   1.000
_cell.length_c   1.000
_cell.angle_alpha   90.00
_cell.angle_beta   90.00
_cell.angle_gamma   90.00
#
_symmetry.space_group_name_H-M   'P 1'
#
loop_
_entity.id
_entity.type
_entity.pdbx_description
1 polymer ?
#
loop_
_entity_poly.entity_id
_entity_poly.type
_entity_poly.pdbx_seq_one_letter_code
_entity_poly.pdbx_strand_id
1 'polypeptide(L)'
;MFADGCSVWVSTDHDEIENVAKQFGAQVHRRSSEASKDSSTSLDAIIEFLNYHNEVDIVGNIQATSPCLHPTDLQKVAEMIREEGYDSVFSVVRRHQFRWSEIQKGVNEVTEPLNLNPAKRPRRQDWDGELYENGSFYFAKRHLIEMGYLQGGKMAYYEMRAEHSVDIDVDIDWPIAEQRVLRFGYFGKEKLKEIKLLVCNIDGCLTNGHIYVSGDQKEIISYDVKDAIGINLLKKSGIEVRLISERACSKQTLSSLKLDCKMEVGVSDKLAVVDEWRKEMGLCWKEVAYLGNEVSDEECLKRAGLNGVPADACSAAQKAVGYICKCNGGRGAIREFAEHIFLLMEKVNNSCQK
;
A
#
# COMPACT_ATOMS: atom_id res chain seq x y z
N MET A 1 -13.23 9.85 -10.98
CA MET A 1 -13.84 11.14 -11.32
C MET A 1 -14.78 11.49 -10.19
N PHE A 2 -14.31 12.38 -9.33
CA PHE A 2 -15.17 13.18 -8.46
C PHE A 2 -15.98 14.13 -9.36
N ALA A 3 -17.07 14.71 -8.85
CA ALA A 3 -17.89 15.67 -9.58
C ALA A 3 -17.05 16.90 -10.01
N ASP A 4 -17.52 17.64 -11.02
CA ASP A 4 -16.93 18.93 -11.40
C ASP A 4 -16.79 19.83 -10.16
N GLY A 5 -15.59 20.38 -9.95
CA GLY A 5 -15.28 21.26 -8.81
C GLY A 5 -14.57 20.60 -7.61
N CYS A 6 -14.29 19.30 -7.63
CA CYS A 6 -13.50 18.64 -6.58
C CYS A 6 -12.00 18.62 -6.89
N SER A 7 -11.16 18.89 -5.88
CA SER A 7 -9.70 18.81 -5.95
C SER A 7 -9.12 17.88 -4.87
N VAL A 8 -8.11 17.08 -5.20
CA VAL A 8 -7.39 16.22 -4.26
C VAL A 8 -6.03 16.85 -3.95
N TRP A 9 -5.75 17.07 -2.67
CA TRP A 9 -4.55 17.73 -2.18
C TRP A 9 -3.81 16.88 -1.16
N VAL A 10 -2.49 17.02 -1.12
CA VAL A 10 -1.62 16.53 -0.06
C VAL A 10 -0.83 17.71 0.50
N SER A 11 -1.00 17.97 1.80
CA SER A 11 -0.22 18.97 2.55
C SER A 11 1.01 18.29 3.14
N THR A 12 2.21 18.72 2.74
CA THR A 12 3.47 18.12 3.22
C THR A 12 4.61 19.14 3.25
N ASP A 13 5.60 18.91 4.09
CA ASP A 13 6.85 19.65 4.17
C ASP A 13 8.04 18.88 3.56
N HIS A 14 7.84 17.61 3.16
CA HIS A 14 8.90 16.72 2.72
C HIS A 14 8.88 16.45 1.20
N ASP A 15 10.03 16.58 0.55
CA ASP A 15 10.17 16.43 -0.91
C ASP A 15 9.80 15.02 -1.40
N GLU A 16 10.16 13.98 -0.64
CA GLU A 16 9.82 12.60 -1.02
C GLU A 16 8.30 12.36 -0.97
N ILE A 17 7.59 12.96 0.00
CA ILE A 17 6.13 12.84 0.11
C ILE A 17 5.46 13.61 -1.03
N GLU A 18 5.97 14.79 -1.39
CA GLU A 18 5.50 15.55 -2.55
C GLU A 18 5.63 14.74 -3.84
N ASN A 19 6.76 14.07 -4.05
CA ASN A 19 6.99 13.26 -5.25
C ASN A 19 5.99 12.09 -5.32
N VAL A 20 5.77 11.39 -4.21
CA VAL A 20 4.78 10.31 -4.13
C VAL A 20 3.36 10.86 -4.40
N ALA A 21 2.98 11.98 -3.78
CA ALA A 21 1.67 12.59 -4.01
C ALA A 21 1.42 12.91 -5.50
N LYS A 22 2.43 13.48 -6.18
CA LYS A 22 2.37 13.78 -7.62
C LYS A 22 2.27 12.52 -8.48
N GLN A 23 2.96 11.43 -8.12
CA GLN A 23 2.83 10.14 -8.82
C GLN A 23 1.41 9.59 -8.78
N PHE A 24 0.68 9.81 -7.69
CA PHE A 24 -0.73 9.43 -7.54
C PHE A 24 -1.71 10.49 -8.10
N GLY A 25 -1.22 11.55 -8.73
CA GLY A 25 -2.04 12.58 -9.37
C GLY A 25 -2.68 13.57 -8.40
N ALA A 26 -2.23 13.63 -7.14
CA ALA A 26 -2.67 14.64 -6.19
C ALA A 26 -1.94 15.97 -6.41
N GLN A 27 -2.63 17.07 -6.13
CA GLN A 27 -2.00 18.39 -6.00
C GLN A 27 -1.27 18.47 -4.66
N VAL A 28 -0.22 19.29 -4.58
CA VAL A 28 0.62 19.38 -3.38
C VAL A 28 0.63 20.81 -2.86
N HIS A 29 0.36 20.94 -1.56
CA HIS A 29 0.55 22.17 -0.81
C HIS A 29 1.79 22.00 0.09
N ARG A 30 2.79 22.87 -0.07
CA ARG A 30 3.97 22.87 0.78
C ARG A 30 3.69 23.65 2.06
N ARG A 31 3.48 22.91 3.15
CA ARG A 31 3.23 23.52 4.47
C ARG A 31 4.52 23.92 5.16
N SER A 32 4.39 24.84 6.10
CA SER A 32 5.49 25.27 6.95
C SER A 32 5.89 24.20 7.97
N SER A 33 7.13 24.27 8.45
CA SER A 33 7.62 23.39 9.52
C SER A 33 6.88 23.58 10.84
N GLU A 34 6.23 24.73 11.04
CA GLU A 34 5.43 25.02 12.24
C GLU A 34 4.15 24.17 12.28
N ALA A 35 3.52 23.88 11.14
CA ALA A 35 2.35 23.01 11.05
C ALA A 35 2.69 21.50 10.97
N SER A 36 3.97 21.15 11.14
CA SER A 36 4.48 19.76 11.08
C SER A 36 5.06 19.24 12.39
N LYS A 37 4.96 20.00 13.50
CA LYS A 37 5.49 19.55 14.80
C LYS A 37 4.59 18.48 15.40
N ASP A 38 5.15 17.63 16.26
CA ASP A 38 4.37 16.61 17.02
C ASP A 38 3.28 17.24 17.91
N SER A 39 3.42 18.53 18.24
CA SER A 39 2.45 19.30 19.00
C SER A 39 1.40 20.02 18.13
N SER A 40 1.60 20.06 16.82
CA SER A 40 0.70 20.76 15.89
C SER A 40 -0.52 19.90 15.62
N THR A 41 -1.70 20.52 15.62
CA THR A 41 -2.96 19.78 15.45
C THR A 41 -3.27 19.61 13.96
N SER A 42 -4.10 18.61 13.63
CA SER A 42 -4.66 18.47 12.28
C SER A 42 -5.37 19.74 11.81
N LEU A 43 -6.01 20.45 12.74
CA LEU A 43 -6.74 21.69 12.46
C LEU A 43 -5.79 22.82 12.03
N ASP A 44 -4.63 22.95 12.66
CA ASP A 44 -3.64 23.98 12.32
C ASP A 44 -3.17 23.84 10.87
N ALA A 45 -2.88 22.61 10.44
CA ALA A 45 -2.46 22.33 9.07
C ALA A 45 -3.58 22.58 8.03
N ILE A 46 -4.85 22.33 8.41
CA ILE A 46 -6.00 22.61 7.54
C ILE A 46 -6.23 24.12 7.41
N ILE A 47 -6.13 24.86 8.52
CA ILE A 47 -6.27 26.33 8.51
C ILE A 47 -5.18 26.95 7.64
N GLU A 48 -3.92 26.50 7.79
CA GLU A 48 -2.82 26.96 6.94
C GLU A 48 -3.15 26.73 5.46
N PHE A 49 -3.56 25.52 5.09
CA PHE A 49 -3.97 25.21 3.72
C PHE A 49 -5.08 26.15 3.22
N LEU A 50 -6.15 26.34 3.99
CA LEU A 50 -7.30 27.18 3.60
C LEU A 50 -6.95 28.66 3.42
N ASN A 51 -5.90 29.17 4.06
CA ASN A 51 -5.42 30.54 3.88
C ASN A 51 -4.78 30.78 2.51
N TYR A 52 -4.25 29.72 1.86
CA TYR A 52 -3.67 29.81 0.52
C TYR A 52 -4.66 29.40 -0.58
N HIS A 53 -5.72 28.68 -0.22
CA HIS A 53 -6.67 28.05 -1.16
C HIS A 53 -8.10 28.54 -0.92
N ASN A 54 -8.36 29.82 -1.22
CA ASN A 54 -9.67 30.48 -1.01
C ASN A 54 -10.82 29.85 -1.83
N GLU A 55 -10.49 29.14 -2.90
CA GLU A 55 -11.42 28.41 -3.75
C GLU A 55 -12.04 27.17 -3.09
N VAL A 56 -11.50 26.72 -1.94
CA VAL A 56 -11.98 25.52 -1.24
C VAL A 56 -13.04 25.88 -0.20
N ASP A 57 -14.27 25.39 -0.38
CA ASP A 57 -15.39 25.66 0.53
C ASP A 57 -15.64 24.54 1.56
N ILE A 58 -15.33 23.30 1.20
CA ILE A 58 -15.54 22.11 2.02
C ILE A 58 -14.24 21.32 2.03
N VAL A 59 -13.73 21.03 3.23
CA VAL A 59 -12.53 20.23 3.41
C VAL A 59 -12.93 18.83 3.82
N GLY A 60 -12.50 17.83 3.05
CA GLY A 60 -12.47 16.44 3.49
C GLY A 60 -11.06 16.08 3.94
N ASN A 61 -10.79 16.20 5.24
CA ASN A 61 -9.51 15.79 5.82
C ASN A 61 -9.47 14.27 5.94
N ILE A 62 -8.63 13.60 5.16
CA ILE A 62 -8.49 12.13 5.13
C ILE A 62 -7.13 11.75 5.71
N GLN A 63 -7.09 10.85 6.69
CA GLN A 63 -5.82 10.45 7.31
C GLN A 63 -5.24 9.21 6.62
N ALA A 64 -3.95 9.28 6.26
CA ALA A 64 -3.24 8.19 5.59
C ALA A 64 -3.03 6.95 6.49
N THR A 65 -3.18 7.08 7.81
CA THR A 65 -3.11 5.98 8.78
C THR A 65 -4.33 5.05 8.72
N SER A 66 -5.36 5.41 7.94
CA SER A 66 -6.53 4.57 7.62
C SER A 66 -6.57 4.13 6.15
N PRO A 67 -5.67 3.24 5.70
CA PRO A 67 -5.47 2.95 4.27
C PRO A 67 -6.59 2.10 3.62
N CYS A 68 -7.55 1.59 4.39
CA CYS A 68 -8.63 0.74 3.86
C CYS A 68 -9.87 1.52 3.38
N LEU A 69 -9.77 2.85 3.26
CA LEU A 69 -10.86 3.71 2.82
C LEU A 69 -11.29 3.43 1.38
N HIS A 70 -12.60 3.42 1.15
CA HIS A 70 -13.21 3.17 -0.16
C HIS A 70 -13.85 4.44 -0.73
N PRO A 71 -13.81 4.64 -2.07
CA PRO A 71 -14.44 5.81 -2.69
C PRO A 71 -15.96 5.87 -2.47
N THR A 72 -16.62 4.71 -2.30
CA THR A 72 -18.05 4.64 -2.02
C THR A 72 -18.43 5.34 -0.71
N ASP A 73 -17.58 5.26 0.31
CA ASP A 73 -17.83 5.93 1.60
C ASP A 73 -17.73 7.45 1.44
N LEU A 74 -16.70 7.93 0.72
CA LEU A 74 -16.53 9.35 0.42
C LEU A 74 -17.67 9.93 -0.43
N GLN A 75 -18.20 9.15 -1.39
CA GLN A 75 -19.34 9.55 -2.20
C GLN A 75 -20.60 9.76 -1.37
N LYS A 76 -20.92 8.82 -0.46
CA LYS A 76 -22.07 8.95 0.43
C LYS A 76 -21.94 10.13 1.39
N VAL A 77 -20.74 10.36 1.92
CA VAL A 77 -20.51 11.53 2.78
C VAL A 77 -20.66 12.84 2.01
N ALA A 78 -20.19 12.89 0.77
CA ALA A 78 -20.42 14.04 -0.10
C ALA A 78 -21.92 14.26 -0.39
N GLU A 79 -22.68 13.19 -0.61
CA GLU A 79 -24.15 13.24 -0.74
C GLU A 79 -24.82 13.76 0.54
N MET A 80 -24.43 13.26 1.73
CA MET A 80 -24.95 13.76 3.00
C MET A 80 -24.75 15.27 3.16
N ILE A 81 -23.56 15.79 2.82
CA ILE A 81 -23.28 17.23 2.93
C ILE A 81 -24.08 18.02 1.89
N ARG A 82 -24.14 17.55 0.64
CA ARG A 82 -24.77 18.27 -0.48
C ARG A 82 -26.29 18.24 -0.43
N GLU A 83 -26.87 17.10 -0.11
CA GLU A 83 -28.32 16.84 -0.23
C GLU A 83 -29.04 17.03 1.10
N GLU A 84 -28.44 16.57 2.21
CA GLU A 84 -29.01 16.73 3.55
C GLU A 84 -28.52 18.01 4.25
N GLY A 85 -27.51 18.69 3.70
CA GLY A 85 -27.04 19.99 4.17
C GLY A 85 -26.29 19.95 5.50
N TYR A 86 -25.60 18.85 5.83
CA TYR A 86 -24.72 18.81 7.00
C TYR A 86 -23.56 19.80 6.88
N ASP A 87 -23.11 20.34 8.00
CA ASP A 87 -21.96 21.25 8.06
C ASP A 87 -20.65 20.52 8.33
N SER A 88 -20.72 19.40 9.06
CA SER A 88 -19.59 18.49 9.24
C SER A 88 -20.04 17.03 9.36
N VAL A 89 -19.25 16.13 8.77
CA VAL A 89 -19.47 14.67 8.81
C VAL A 89 -18.15 13.96 9.07
N PHE A 90 -18.08 13.06 10.05
CA PHE A 90 -16.85 12.35 10.41
C PHE A 90 -17.05 10.84 10.51
N SER A 91 -16.00 10.06 10.29
CA SER A 91 -16.06 8.61 10.25
C SER A 91 -16.05 7.97 11.65
N VAL A 92 -16.90 6.97 11.84
CA VAL A 92 -16.98 6.19 13.09
C VAL A 92 -17.04 4.69 12.82
N VAL A 93 -16.72 3.90 13.83
CA VAL A 93 -16.87 2.45 13.84
C VAL A 93 -17.59 1.98 15.10
N ARG A 94 -18.45 0.97 14.95
CA ARG A 94 -19.19 0.37 16.07
C ARG A 94 -18.37 -0.72 16.75
N ARG A 95 -18.25 -0.63 18.08
CA ARG A 95 -17.53 -1.60 18.91
C ARG A 95 -18.39 -2.10 20.06
N HIS A 96 -18.21 -3.38 20.40
CA HIS A 96 -18.90 -4.04 21.50
C HIS A 96 -17.89 -4.37 22.61
N GLN A 97 -17.32 -3.31 23.19
CA GLN A 97 -16.33 -3.40 24.25
C GLN A 97 -16.93 -2.88 25.56
N PHE A 98 -16.62 -3.55 26.65
CA PHE A 98 -17.05 -3.12 27.98
C PHE A 98 -16.05 -2.13 28.55
N ARG A 99 -16.55 -0.96 28.95
CA ARG A 99 -15.75 0.10 29.56
C ARG A 99 -15.88 0.05 31.08
N TRP A 100 -14.77 0.32 31.74
CA TRP A 100 -14.65 0.35 33.18
C TRP A 100 -13.86 1.60 33.57
N SER A 101 -14.13 2.18 34.74
CA SER A 101 -13.41 3.37 35.19
C SER A 101 -11.95 3.07 35.53
N GLU A 102 -11.07 4.03 35.22
CA GLU A 102 -9.66 3.93 35.61
C GLU A 102 -9.49 4.20 37.11
N ILE A 103 -8.58 3.46 37.75
CA ILE A 103 -8.19 3.68 39.14
C ILE A 103 -7.01 4.64 39.15
N GLN A 104 -7.19 5.80 39.78
CA GLN A 104 -6.16 6.79 40.03
C GLN A 104 -5.67 6.68 41.47
N LYS A 105 -4.37 6.37 41.61
CA LYS A 105 -3.72 6.21 42.91
C LYS A 105 -3.93 7.48 43.77
N GLY A 106 -4.63 7.31 44.90
CA GLY A 106 -4.92 8.38 45.85
C GLY A 106 -6.24 9.12 45.65
N VAL A 107 -7.04 8.78 44.62
CA VAL A 107 -8.37 9.37 44.36
C VAL A 107 -9.47 8.34 44.54
N ASN A 108 -9.30 7.16 43.95
CA ASN A 108 -10.24 6.05 44.01
C ASN A 108 -9.47 4.73 44.09
N GLU A 109 -10.08 3.72 44.72
CA GLU A 109 -9.49 2.37 44.86
C GLU A 109 -10.30 1.29 44.15
N VAL A 110 -11.44 1.66 43.56
CA VAL A 110 -12.38 0.71 42.95
C VAL A 110 -12.72 1.11 41.53
N THR A 111 -12.82 0.10 40.67
CA THR A 111 -13.27 0.20 39.28
C THR A 111 -14.78 0.03 39.21
N GLU A 112 -15.45 0.85 38.42
CA GLU A 112 -16.90 0.85 38.22
C GLU A 112 -17.24 0.55 36.75
N PRO A 113 -18.33 -0.20 36.48
CA PRO A 113 -18.76 -0.50 35.12
C PRO A 113 -19.42 0.73 34.47
N LEU A 114 -18.91 1.18 33.31
CA LEU A 114 -19.41 2.39 32.65
C LEU A 114 -20.54 2.13 31.66
N ASN A 115 -20.58 0.95 31.03
CA ASN A 115 -21.55 0.63 29.97
C ASN A 115 -22.11 -0.80 30.06
N LEU A 116 -22.01 -1.44 31.22
CA LEU A 116 -22.56 -2.77 31.45
C LEU A 116 -23.13 -2.93 32.86
N ASN A 117 -24.02 -3.90 33.03
CA ASN A 117 -24.32 -4.45 34.34
C ASN A 117 -23.50 -5.73 34.55
N PRO A 118 -22.53 -5.79 35.48
CA PRO A 118 -21.71 -6.98 35.71
C PRO A 118 -22.52 -8.22 36.11
N ALA A 119 -23.69 -8.05 36.75
CA ALA A 119 -24.59 -9.14 37.11
C ALA A 119 -25.43 -9.66 35.93
N LYS A 120 -25.52 -8.91 34.83
CA LYS A 120 -26.26 -9.28 33.62
C LYS A 120 -25.52 -8.82 32.37
N ARG A 121 -24.40 -9.49 32.09
CA ARG A 121 -23.52 -9.14 30.96
C ARG A 121 -24.22 -9.45 29.62
N PRO A 122 -24.46 -8.46 28.74
CA PRO A 122 -25.05 -8.71 27.43
C PRO A 122 -24.05 -9.42 26.51
N ARG A 123 -24.53 -10.24 25.58
CA ARG A 123 -23.72 -10.73 24.45
C ARG A 123 -23.63 -9.62 23.40
N ARG A 124 -22.75 -9.79 22.40
CA ARG A 124 -22.58 -8.79 21.32
C ARG A 124 -23.88 -8.51 20.57
N GLN A 125 -24.70 -9.52 20.33
CA GLN A 125 -26.00 -9.38 19.67
C GLN A 125 -27.13 -8.84 20.56
N ASP A 126 -26.89 -8.66 21.86
CA ASP A 126 -27.92 -8.25 22.82
C ASP A 126 -27.96 -6.73 23.03
N TRP A 127 -27.05 -5.97 22.39
CA TRP A 127 -27.00 -4.51 22.43
C TRP A 127 -26.31 -3.95 21.19
N ASP A 128 -26.56 -2.68 20.88
CA ASP A 128 -26.07 -2.04 19.64
C ASP A 128 -24.58 -1.68 19.68
N GLY A 129 -23.90 -1.81 20.83
CA GLY A 129 -22.54 -1.33 21.00
C GLY A 129 -22.44 0.19 21.12
N GLU A 130 -21.23 0.70 20.97
CA GLU A 130 -20.91 2.14 21.03
C GLU A 130 -20.14 2.55 19.76
N LEU A 131 -20.31 3.81 19.36
CA LEU A 131 -19.62 4.41 18.22
C LEU A 131 -18.36 5.13 18.69
N TYR A 132 -17.27 4.88 17.99
CA TYR A 132 -15.97 5.50 18.21
C TYR A 132 -15.48 6.08 16.89
N GLU A 133 -14.85 7.25 16.91
CA GLU A 133 -14.11 7.73 15.75
C GLU A 133 -13.03 6.70 15.37
N ASN A 134 -12.77 6.58 14.08
CA ASN A 134 -11.82 5.60 13.55
C ASN A 134 -10.67 6.25 12.76
N GLY A 135 -10.51 7.58 12.85
CA GLY A 135 -9.42 8.32 12.20
C GLY A 135 -9.45 8.33 10.67
N SER A 136 -10.48 7.80 10.02
CA SER A 136 -10.44 7.69 8.55
C SER A 136 -10.62 9.02 7.83
N PHE A 137 -11.67 9.78 8.17
CA PHE A 137 -11.91 11.10 7.57
C PHE A 137 -12.75 12.03 8.45
N TYR A 138 -12.58 13.32 8.19
CA TYR A 138 -13.31 14.42 8.80
C TYR A 138 -13.66 15.46 7.74
N PHE A 139 -14.95 15.58 7.42
CA PHE A 139 -15.46 16.60 6.51
C PHE A 139 -16.02 17.78 7.31
N ALA A 140 -15.62 19.00 6.93
CA ALA A 140 -16.16 20.23 7.50
C ALA A 140 -16.17 21.36 6.47
N LYS A 141 -17.18 22.24 6.57
CA LYS A 141 -17.22 23.49 5.80
C LYS A 141 -16.19 24.49 6.32
N ARG A 142 -15.66 25.33 5.41
CA ARG A 142 -14.67 26.39 5.69
C ARG A 142 -15.01 27.21 6.94
N HIS A 143 -16.24 27.71 7.05
CA HIS A 143 -16.63 28.59 8.16
C HIS A 143 -16.50 27.91 9.54
N LEU A 144 -16.67 26.59 9.65
CA LEU A 144 -16.45 25.87 10.91
C LEU A 144 -14.95 25.82 11.25
N ILE A 145 -14.13 25.50 10.27
CA ILE A 145 -12.68 25.38 10.42
C ILE A 145 -12.07 26.73 10.81
N GLU A 146 -12.51 27.82 10.18
CA GLU A 146 -12.09 29.19 10.50
C GLU A 146 -12.51 29.63 11.92
N MET A 147 -13.58 29.05 12.46
CA MET A 147 -13.99 29.23 13.86
C MET A 147 -13.22 28.32 14.85
N GLY A 148 -12.34 27.46 14.36
CA GLY A 148 -11.57 26.53 15.17
C GLY A 148 -12.26 25.18 15.42
N TYR A 149 -13.26 24.81 14.62
CA TYR A 149 -14.00 23.56 14.77
C TYR A 149 -13.79 22.60 13.60
N LEU A 150 -13.40 21.37 13.92
CA LEU A 150 -13.31 20.26 12.98
C LEU A 150 -14.65 19.51 12.85
N GLN A 151 -15.46 19.54 13.91
CA GLN A 151 -16.82 18.98 13.99
C GLN A 151 -17.72 20.04 14.63
N GLY A 152 -18.81 20.43 13.97
CA GLY A 152 -19.69 21.49 14.45
C GLY A 152 -20.90 21.74 13.56
N GLY A 153 -21.74 22.71 13.96
CA GLY A 153 -22.96 23.04 13.21
C GLY A 153 -23.95 21.87 13.14
N LYS A 154 -24.57 21.66 11.98
CA LYS A 154 -25.36 20.45 11.70
C LYS A 154 -24.41 19.27 11.50
N MET A 155 -24.13 18.55 12.60
CA MET A 155 -23.20 17.42 12.63
C MET A 155 -23.87 16.08 12.31
N ALA A 156 -23.14 15.20 11.62
CA ALA A 156 -23.45 13.78 11.54
C ALA A 156 -22.18 12.93 11.63
N TYR A 157 -22.35 11.66 11.99
CA TYR A 157 -21.31 10.65 11.82
C TYR A 157 -21.63 9.77 10.60
N TYR A 158 -20.62 9.13 10.04
CA TYR A 158 -20.76 8.08 9.03
C TYR A 158 -20.16 6.78 9.56
N GLU A 159 -21.00 5.76 9.79
CA GLU A 159 -20.55 4.46 10.28
C GLU A 159 -19.89 3.66 9.16
N MET A 160 -18.56 3.55 9.24
CA MET A 160 -17.77 2.71 8.35
C MET A 160 -17.81 1.25 8.81
N ARG A 161 -17.63 0.36 7.85
CA ARG A 161 -17.40 -1.06 8.12
C ARG A 161 -16.16 -1.27 8.98
N ALA A 162 -16.24 -2.23 9.90
CA ALA A 162 -15.12 -2.56 10.79
C ALA A 162 -13.87 -3.01 10.02
N GLU A 163 -14.04 -3.65 8.86
CA GLU A 163 -12.93 -4.12 8.01
C GLU A 163 -12.14 -2.96 7.38
N HIS A 164 -12.79 -1.81 7.20
CA HIS A 164 -12.16 -0.59 6.67
C HIS A 164 -11.61 0.31 7.77
N SER A 165 -11.90 -0.01 9.04
CA SER A 165 -11.46 0.74 10.22
C SER A 165 -10.16 0.14 10.75
N VAL A 166 -9.06 0.62 10.22
CA VAL A 166 -7.69 0.27 10.62
C VAL A 166 -7.01 1.57 10.95
N ASP A 167 -6.46 1.67 12.15
CA ASP A 167 -5.54 2.76 12.47
C ASP A 167 -4.13 2.18 12.53
N ILE A 168 -3.17 2.90 11.98
CA ILE A 168 -1.76 2.54 12.01
C ILE A 168 -1.11 3.56 12.93
N ASP A 169 -1.00 3.19 14.21
CA ASP A 169 -0.46 4.09 15.24
C ASP A 169 0.97 3.72 15.62
N VAL A 170 1.31 2.42 15.57
CA VAL A 170 2.62 1.90 15.98
C VAL A 170 3.18 0.88 14.99
N ASP A 171 4.50 0.66 15.03
CA ASP A 171 5.19 -0.30 14.14
C ASP A 171 4.63 -1.74 14.22
N ILE A 172 4.03 -2.10 15.37
CA ILE A 172 3.37 -3.39 15.56
C ILE A 172 2.17 -3.55 14.60
N ASP A 173 1.51 -2.45 14.25
CA ASP A 173 0.35 -2.45 13.36
C ASP A 173 0.77 -2.68 11.91
N TRP A 174 2.01 -2.35 11.51
CA TRP A 174 2.41 -2.34 10.10
C TRP A 174 2.19 -3.68 9.36
N PRO A 175 2.64 -4.84 9.89
CA PRO A 175 2.40 -6.11 9.20
C PRO A 175 0.92 -6.49 9.16
N ILE A 176 0.14 -6.11 10.18
CA ILE A 176 -1.30 -6.36 10.25
C ILE A 176 -2.02 -5.45 9.24
N ALA A 177 -1.62 -4.19 9.16
CA ALA A 177 -2.16 -3.20 8.27
C ALA A 177 -1.89 -3.56 6.81
N GLU A 178 -0.68 -3.99 6.48
CA GLU A 178 -0.31 -4.50 5.15
C GLU A 178 -1.26 -5.62 4.72
N GLN A 179 -1.42 -6.65 5.57
CA GLN A 179 -2.33 -7.77 5.28
C GLN A 179 -3.79 -7.35 5.22
N ARG A 180 -4.19 -6.35 6.01
CA ARG A 180 -5.57 -5.87 6.05
C ARG A 180 -5.91 -5.01 4.84
N VAL A 181 -5.02 -4.12 4.39
CA VAL A 181 -5.12 -3.42 3.10
C VAL A 181 -5.18 -4.44 1.99
N LEU A 182 -4.30 -5.45 2.03
CA LEU A 182 -4.31 -6.55 1.08
C LEU A 182 -5.56 -7.42 1.16
N ARG A 183 -6.48 -7.25 2.11
CA ARG A 183 -7.73 -8.03 2.14
C ARG A 183 -8.97 -7.19 1.93
N PHE A 184 -8.96 -5.96 2.42
CA PHE A 184 -10.12 -5.07 2.50
C PHE A 184 -9.85 -3.66 1.98
N GLY A 185 -8.68 -3.38 1.43
CA GLY A 185 -8.30 -2.09 0.85
C GLY A 185 -8.82 -1.90 -0.57
N TYR A 186 -8.76 -0.66 -1.04
CA TYR A 186 -9.19 -0.27 -2.38
C TYR A 186 -7.99 -0.26 -3.35
N PHE A 187 -8.11 -0.94 -4.49
CA PHE A 187 -7.03 -1.14 -5.47
C PHE A 187 -7.23 -0.37 -6.79
N GLY A 188 -8.06 0.68 -6.79
CA GLY A 188 -8.36 1.47 -7.99
C GLY A 188 -9.54 0.94 -8.82
N LYS A 189 -9.93 1.71 -9.84
CA LYS A 189 -10.99 1.33 -10.81
C LYS A 189 -10.46 0.51 -11.96
N GLU A 190 -9.18 0.67 -12.29
CA GLU A 190 -8.56 -0.15 -13.33
C GLU A 190 -8.46 -1.58 -12.81
N LYS A 191 -9.00 -2.53 -13.57
CA LYS A 191 -8.78 -3.95 -13.25
C LYS A 191 -7.29 -4.21 -13.32
N LEU A 192 -6.71 -4.60 -12.18
CA LEU A 192 -5.42 -5.27 -12.15
C LEU A 192 -5.47 -6.37 -13.22
N LYS A 193 -4.58 -6.32 -14.20
CA LYS A 193 -4.53 -7.36 -15.22
C LYS A 193 -3.90 -8.60 -14.61
N GLU A 194 -4.37 -9.75 -15.07
CA GLU A 194 -3.72 -11.01 -14.77
C GLU A 194 -2.28 -10.97 -15.26
N ILE A 195 -1.34 -11.22 -14.34
CA ILE A 195 0.08 -11.31 -14.69
C ILE A 195 0.28 -12.61 -15.48
N LYS A 196 1.01 -12.52 -16.59
CA LYS A 196 1.30 -13.66 -17.48
C LYS A 196 2.79 -13.90 -17.67
N LEU A 197 3.62 -12.92 -17.34
CA LEU A 197 5.07 -13.00 -17.44
C LEU A 197 5.70 -12.40 -16.19
N LEU A 198 6.56 -13.15 -15.51
CA LEU A 198 7.53 -12.63 -14.56
C LEU A 198 8.90 -12.56 -15.24
N VAL A 199 9.51 -11.38 -15.26
CA VAL A 199 10.93 -11.23 -15.56
C VAL A 199 11.69 -10.98 -14.26
N CYS A 200 12.77 -11.72 -14.03
CA CYS A 200 13.57 -11.59 -12.82
C CYS A 200 15.05 -11.42 -13.17
N ASN A 201 15.70 -10.43 -12.55
CA ASN A 201 17.16 -10.33 -12.62
C ASN A 201 17.80 -11.58 -12.00
N ILE A 202 18.97 -12.00 -12.49
CA ILE A 202 19.64 -13.18 -11.92
C ILE A 202 20.45 -12.76 -10.70
N ASP A 203 21.44 -11.89 -10.91
CA ASP A 203 22.41 -11.52 -9.88
C ASP A 203 21.80 -10.51 -8.89
N GLY A 204 21.61 -10.93 -7.64
CA GLY A 204 21.01 -10.10 -6.60
C GLY A 204 19.49 -10.27 -6.45
N CYS A 205 18.84 -11.10 -7.28
CA CYS A 205 17.46 -11.55 -7.06
C CYS A 205 17.37 -13.08 -6.96
N LEU A 206 17.68 -13.81 -8.03
CA LEU A 206 17.74 -15.28 -8.00
C LEU A 206 18.94 -15.79 -7.19
N THR A 207 20.07 -15.10 -7.32
CA THR A 207 21.28 -15.33 -6.51
C THR A 207 21.47 -14.17 -5.54
N ASN A 208 22.32 -14.36 -4.55
CA ASN A 208 22.70 -13.31 -3.60
C ASN A 208 23.75 -12.32 -4.15
N GLY A 209 24.06 -12.40 -5.46
CA GLY A 209 25.07 -11.55 -6.09
C GLY A 209 26.53 -11.96 -5.82
N HIS A 210 26.79 -12.98 -4.99
CA HIS A 210 28.14 -13.49 -4.78
C HIS A 210 28.55 -14.45 -5.90
N ILE A 211 29.75 -14.22 -6.43
CA ILE A 211 30.38 -15.08 -7.43
C ILE A 211 31.64 -15.65 -6.80
N TYR A 212 31.68 -16.97 -6.65
CA TYR A 212 32.87 -17.66 -6.16
C TYR A 212 33.68 -18.13 -7.36
N VAL A 213 34.95 -17.74 -7.42
CA VAL A 213 35.84 -18.12 -8.52
C VAL A 213 36.86 -19.13 -8.00
N SER A 214 36.90 -20.30 -8.61
CA SER A 214 37.87 -21.35 -8.29
C SER A 214 39.25 -21.06 -8.88
N GLY A 215 40.28 -21.79 -8.45
CA GLY A 215 41.65 -21.65 -8.96
C GLY A 215 41.79 -21.95 -10.46
N ASP A 216 40.86 -22.69 -11.06
CA ASP A 216 40.75 -22.94 -12.50
C ASP A 216 39.78 -21.98 -13.23
N GLN A 217 39.48 -20.82 -12.63
CA GLN A 217 38.62 -19.76 -13.18
C GLN A 217 37.18 -20.21 -13.49
N LYS A 218 36.67 -21.23 -12.80
CA LYS A 218 35.25 -21.58 -12.87
C LYS A 218 34.46 -20.75 -11.88
N GLU A 219 33.31 -20.26 -12.33
CA GLU A 219 32.35 -19.56 -11.49
C GLU A 219 31.39 -20.54 -10.82
N ILE A 220 31.22 -20.38 -9.51
CA ILE A 220 30.22 -21.07 -8.71
C ILE A 220 29.24 -20.01 -8.21
N ILE A 221 27.96 -20.27 -8.47
CA ILE A 221 26.83 -19.47 -8.00
C ILE A 221 25.88 -20.36 -7.20
N SER A 222 25.09 -19.75 -6.32
CA SER A 222 24.06 -20.43 -5.54
C SER A 222 22.71 -19.70 -5.63
N TYR A 223 21.64 -20.46 -5.44
CA TYR A 223 20.27 -19.97 -5.37
C TYR A 223 19.52 -20.72 -4.28
N ASP A 224 18.42 -20.15 -3.77
CA ASP A 224 17.60 -20.79 -2.75
C ASP A 224 16.60 -21.77 -3.38
N VAL A 225 16.44 -22.94 -2.78
CA VAL A 225 15.46 -23.95 -3.22
C VAL A 225 14.02 -23.41 -3.12
N LYS A 226 13.74 -22.52 -2.17
CA LYS A 226 12.44 -21.85 -2.05
C LYS A 226 12.11 -21.03 -3.29
N ASP A 227 13.09 -20.30 -3.84
CA ASP A 227 12.92 -19.52 -5.06
C ASP A 227 12.60 -20.43 -6.25
N ALA A 228 13.28 -21.58 -6.35
CA ALA A 228 12.98 -22.61 -7.33
C ALA A 228 11.53 -23.12 -7.22
N ILE A 229 11.04 -23.31 -5.99
CA ILE A 229 9.63 -23.69 -5.75
C ILE A 229 8.70 -22.55 -6.19
N GLY A 230 9.01 -21.29 -5.87
CA GLY A 230 8.25 -20.11 -6.29
C GLY A 230 8.10 -20.03 -7.81
N ILE A 231 9.22 -20.16 -8.54
CA ILE A 231 9.24 -20.20 -10.02
C ILE A 231 8.34 -21.33 -10.54
N ASN A 232 8.46 -22.53 -9.97
CA ASN A 232 7.64 -23.66 -10.40
C ASN A 232 6.14 -23.47 -10.13
N LEU A 233 5.77 -22.82 -9.02
CA LEU A 233 4.38 -22.49 -8.71
C LEU A 233 3.81 -21.50 -9.75
N LEU A 234 4.56 -20.43 -10.07
CA LEU A 234 4.17 -19.46 -11.09
C LEU A 234 3.95 -20.14 -12.45
N LYS A 235 4.90 -20.97 -12.89
CA LYS A 235 4.76 -21.75 -14.13
C LYS A 235 3.53 -22.65 -14.15
N LYS A 236 3.26 -23.35 -13.04
CA LYS A 236 2.07 -24.21 -12.91
C LYS A 236 0.75 -23.42 -12.97
N SER A 237 0.77 -22.15 -12.59
CA SER A 237 -0.38 -21.26 -12.71
C SER A 237 -0.53 -20.60 -14.10
N GLY A 238 0.34 -20.93 -15.06
CA GLY A 238 0.31 -20.36 -16.41
C GLY A 238 1.11 -19.06 -16.57
N ILE A 239 1.88 -18.66 -15.56
CA ILE A 239 2.78 -17.50 -15.62
C ILE A 239 4.14 -17.94 -16.15
N GLU A 240 4.55 -17.41 -17.29
CA GLU A 240 5.88 -17.61 -17.84
C GLU A 240 6.91 -16.92 -16.95
N VAL A 241 8.06 -17.56 -16.69
CA VAL A 241 9.16 -16.95 -15.93
C VAL A 241 10.39 -16.86 -16.82
N ARG A 242 10.93 -15.66 -16.98
CA ARG A 242 12.16 -15.38 -17.74
C ARG A 242 13.21 -14.72 -16.85
N LEU A 243 14.47 -15.07 -17.08
CA LEU A 243 15.60 -14.60 -16.28
C LEU A 243 16.52 -13.72 -17.13
N ILE A 244 17.01 -12.62 -16.56
CA ILE A 244 17.86 -11.67 -17.26
C ILE A 244 19.09 -11.29 -16.42
N SER A 245 20.23 -11.07 -17.05
CA SER A 245 21.42 -10.50 -16.40
C SER A 245 22.24 -9.64 -17.34
N GLU A 246 22.82 -8.57 -16.80
CA GLU A 246 23.88 -7.80 -17.45
C GLU A 246 25.19 -8.57 -17.53
N ARG A 247 25.43 -9.45 -16.56
CA ARG A 247 26.67 -10.20 -16.50
C ARG A 247 26.65 -11.29 -17.56
N ALA A 248 27.70 -11.35 -18.37
CA ALA A 248 27.92 -12.43 -19.31
C ALA A 248 28.41 -13.68 -18.57
N CYS A 249 27.48 -14.41 -17.94
CA CYS A 249 27.81 -15.65 -17.25
C CYS A 249 27.69 -16.87 -18.17
N SER A 250 28.29 -17.99 -17.77
CA SER A 250 28.24 -19.22 -18.55
C SER A 250 26.80 -19.74 -18.64
N LYS A 251 26.25 -19.78 -19.87
CA LYS A 251 24.94 -20.41 -20.15
C LYS A 251 24.90 -21.87 -19.68
N GLN A 252 26.04 -22.57 -19.65
CA GLN A 252 26.13 -23.94 -19.13
C GLN A 252 25.85 -23.96 -17.62
N THR A 253 26.47 -23.07 -16.84
CA THR A 253 26.24 -22.97 -15.39
C THR A 253 24.77 -22.67 -15.08
N LEU A 254 24.16 -21.74 -15.82
CA LEU A 254 22.73 -21.42 -15.64
C LEU A 254 21.80 -22.55 -16.07
N SER A 255 22.09 -23.25 -17.18
CA SER A 255 21.27 -24.38 -17.63
C SER A 255 21.24 -25.53 -16.62
N SER A 256 22.30 -25.68 -15.82
CA SER A 256 22.39 -26.71 -14.77
C SER A 256 21.43 -26.48 -13.59
N LEU A 257 20.86 -25.27 -13.47
CA LEU A 257 19.90 -24.93 -12.40
C LEU A 257 18.56 -25.68 -12.55
N LYS A 258 18.27 -26.25 -13.73
CA LYS A 258 17.04 -27.02 -14.01
C LYS A 258 15.73 -26.28 -13.67
N LEU A 259 15.74 -24.96 -13.77
CA LEU A 259 14.57 -24.09 -13.56
C LEU A 259 13.64 -24.06 -14.79
N ASP A 260 14.14 -24.47 -15.96
CA ASP A 260 13.39 -24.53 -17.21
C ASP A 260 12.76 -23.15 -17.56
N CYS A 261 13.58 -22.10 -17.49
CA CYS A 261 13.19 -20.72 -17.79
C CYS A 261 14.00 -20.22 -18.99
N LYS A 262 13.42 -19.38 -19.86
CA LYS A 262 14.20 -18.64 -20.87
C LYS A 262 15.13 -17.67 -20.15
N MET A 263 16.42 -17.67 -20.51
CA MET A 263 17.44 -16.83 -19.87
C MET A 263 18.25 -16.05 -20.90
N GLU A 264 18.45 -14.75 -20.66
CA GLU A 264 19.37 -13.90 -21.44
C GLU A 264 20.42 -13.28 -20.53
N VAL A 265 21.68 -13.30 -20.96
CA VAL A 265 22.83 -12.88 -20.16
C VAL A 265 23.75 -12.02 -21.01
N GLY A 266 24.55 -11.15 -20.37
CA GLY A 266 25.34 -10.16 -21.10
C GLY A 266 24.49 -9.06 -21.73
N VAL A 267 23.31 -8.76 -21.16
CA VAL A 267 22.36 -7.80 -21.71
C VAL A 267 22.70 -6.40 -21.23
N SER A 268 23.07 -5.51 -22.15
CA SER A 268 23.32 -4.09 -21.83
C SER A 268 22.05 -3.24 -21.76
N ASP A 269 21.02 -3.59 -22.52
CA ASP A 269 19.73 -2.91 -22.53
C ASP A 269 18.61 -3.89 -22.13
N LYS A 270 18.36 -3.98 -20.81
CA LYS A 270 17.31 -4.87 -20.27
C LYS A 270 15.92 -4.46 -20.75
N LEU A 271 15.67 -3.17 -20.91
CA LEU A 271 14.37 -2.66 -21.33
C LEU A 271 14.01 -3.15 -22.73
N ALA A 272 14.96 -3.07 -23.67
CA ALA A 272 14.75 -3.54 -25.04
C ALA A 272 14.42 -5.05 -25.07
N VAL A 273 15.16 -5.87 -24.32
CA VAL A 273 14.93 -7.32 -24.25
C VAL A 273 13.58 -7.66 -23.62
N VAL A 274 13.20 -6.98 -22.54
CA VAL A 274 11.91 -7.21 -21.88
C VAL A 274 10.76 -6.77 -22.79
N ASP A 275 10.90 -5.65 -23.49
CA ASP A 275 9.90 -5.16 -24.44
C ASP A 275 9.72 -6.12 -25.62
N GLU A 276 10.80 -6.71 -26.13
CA GLU A 276 10.77 -7.77 -27.13
C GLU A 276 10.02 -9.00 -26.61
N TRP A 277 10.41 -9.55 -25.45
CA TRP A 277 9.75 -10.72 -24.85
C TRP A 277 8.26 -10.53 -24.62
N ARG A 278 7.88 -9.35 -24.12
CA ARG A 278 6.47 -8.99 -23.94
C ARG A 278 5.73 -8.96 -25.28
N LYS A 279 6.33 -8.38 -26.34
CA LYS A 279 5.75 -8.32 -27.69
C LYS A 279 5.64 -9.70 -28.34
N GLU A 280 6.65 -10.56 -28.19
CA GLU A 280 6.62 -11.96 -28.65
C GLU A 280 5.38 -12.70 -28.10
N MET A 281 5.01 -12.40 -26.86
CA MET A 281 3.88 -13.01 -26.16
C MET A 281 2.55 -12.26 -26.33
N GLY A 282 2.53 -11.15 -27.09
CA GLY A 282 1.34 -10.31 -27.28
C GLY A 282 0.83 -9.63 -26.00
N LEU A 283 1.70 -9.47 -24.99
CA LEU A 283 1.34 -8.91 -23.69
C LEU A 283 1.43 -7.39 -23.71
N CYS A 284 0.70 -6.70 -22.83
CA CYS A 284 1.00 -5.29 -22.47
C CYS A 284 1.80 -5.22 -21.17
N TRP A 285 2.42 -4.07 -20.87
CA TRP A 285 3.25 -3.93 -19.68
C TRP A 285 2.49 -4.20 -18.38
N LYS A 286 1.17 -3.94 -18.35
CA LYS A 286 0.28 -4.26 -17.21
C LYS A 286 0.16 -5.77 -16.92
N GLU A 287 0.53 -6.65 -17.86
CA GLU A 287 0.53 -8.12 -17.69
C GLU A 287 1.92 -8.68 -17.34
N VAL A 288 2.92 -7.80 -17.18
CA VAL A 288 4.30 -8.15 -16.85
C VAL A 288 4.59 -7.79 -15.40
N ALA A 289 5.10 -8.78 -14.66
CA ALA A 289 5.75 -8.58 -13.37
C ALA A 289 7.28 -8.49 -13.56
N TYR A 290 7.95 -7.61 -12.82
CA TYR A 290 9.41 -7.48 -12.85
C TYR A 290 10.01 -7.49 -11.45
N LEU A 291 10.99 -8.36 -11.20
CA LEU A 291 11.80 -8.38 -9.98
C LEU A 291 13.25 -8.01 -10.32
N GLY A 292 13.70 -6.85 -9.84
CA GLY A 292 15.04 -6.31 -10.07
C GLY A 292 15.75 -5.94 -8.78
N ASN A 293 16.98 -5.44 -8.86
CA ASN A 293 17.72 -5.00 -7.67
C ASN A 293 18.71 -3.85 -7.91
N GLU A 294 18.93 -3.43 -9.16
CA GLU A 294 19.91 -2.40 -9.51
C GLU A 294 19.30 -1.21 -10.25
N VAL A 295 20.08 -0.12 -10.39
CA VAL A 295 19.68 1.09 -11.13
C VAL A 295 19.31 0.77 -12.58
N SER A 296 20.00 -0.20 -13.18
CA SER A 296 19.75 -0.66 -14.55
C SER A 296 18.40 -1.36 -14.73
N ASP A 297 17.72 -1.74 -13.65
CA ASP A 297 16.37 -2.30 -13.68
C ASP A 297 15.27 -1.22 -13.60
N GLU A 298 15.61 0.02 -13.25
CA GLU A 298 14.66 1.08 -12.87
C GLU A 298 13.57 1.34 -13.93
N GLU A 299 13.96 1.41 -15.21
CA GLU A 299 13.03 1.68 -16.30
C GLU A 299 12.09 0.50 -16.57
N CYS A 300 12.55 -0.74 -16.35
CA CYS A 300 11.68 -1.93 -16.41
C CYS A 300 10.71 -1.95 -15.22
N LEU A 301 11.20 -1.64 -14.01
CA LEU A 301 10.40 -1.59 -12.79
C LEU A 301 9.26 -0.57 -12.92
N LYS A 302 9.55 0.65 -13.41
CA LYS A 302 8.54 1.71 -13.61
C LYS A 302 7.45 1.35 -14.62
N ARG A 303 7.76 0.51 -15.61
CA ARG A 303 6.82 0.14 -16.67
C ARG A 303 5.99 -1.08 -16.33
N ALA A 304 6.55 -2.04 -15.60
CA ALA A 304 5.87 -3.29 -15.26
C ALA A 304 4.56 -3.04 -14.49
N GLY A 305 3.53 -3.84 -14.80
CA GLY A 305 2.23 -3.77 -14.13
C GLY A 305 2.28 -4.17 -12.66
N LEU A 306 3.25 -5.02 -12.33
CA LEU A 306 3.64 -5.33 -10.96
C LEU A 306 5.16 -5.33 -10.89
N ASN A 307 5.71 -4.74 -9.85
CA ASN A 307 7.15 -4.63 -9.70
C ASN A 307 7.53 -4.89 -8.25
N GLY A 308 8.76 -5.35 -8.07
CA GLY A 308 9.33 -5.45 -6.74
C GLY A 308 10.84 -5.57 -6.77
N VAL A 309 11.42 -5.50 -5.58
CA VAL A 309 12.85 -5.70 -5.36
C VAL A 309 13.10 -6.51 -4.08
N PRO A 310 14.21 -7.26 -3.99
CA PRO A 310 14.68 -7.85 -2.73
C PRO A 310 15.03 -6.78 -1.66
N ALA A 311 15.04 -7.18 -0.39
CA ALA A 311 15.29 -6.28 0.75
C ALA A 311 16.65 -5.55 0.66
N ASP A 312 17.65 -6.17 0.02
CA ASP A 312 19.01 -5.68 -0.13
C ASP A 312 19.29 -5.03 -1.50
N ALA A 313 18.25 -4.73 -2.29
CA ALA A 313 18.38 -3.98 -3.52
C ALA A 313 18.90 -2.55 -3.28
N CYS A 314 19.51 -1.95 -4.30
CA CYS A 314 20.03 -0.59 -4.17
C CYS A 314 18.89 0.43 -3.95
N SER A 315 19.22 1.55 -3.29
CA SER A 315 18.21 2.54 -2.87
C SER A 315 17.41 3.12 -4.04
N ALA A 316 18.04 3.30 -5.21
CA ALA A 316 17.36 3.77 -6.41
C ALA A 316 16.29 2.77 -6.87
N ALA A 317 16.59 1.47 -6.87
CA ALA A 317 15.64 0.42 -7.26
C ALA A 317 14.49 0.31 -6.24
N GLN A 318 14.78 0.40 -4.93
CA GLN A 318 13.75 0.41 -3.88
C GLN A 318 12.77 1.58 -4.03
N LYS A 319 13.24 2.77 -4.44
CA LYS A 319 12.39 3.95 -4.67
C LYS A 319 11.53 3.83 -5.93
N ALA A 320 11.83 2.89 -6.83
CA ALA A 320 11.14 2.72 -8.11
C ALA A 320 10.00 1.69 -8.07
N VAL A 321 9.77 1.02 -6.94
CA VAL A 321 8.83 -0.10 -6.84
C VAL A 321 7.70 0.11 -5.83
N GLY A 322 6.61 -0.62 -6.05
CA GLY A 322 5.47 -0.73 -5.14
C GLY A 322 5.59 -1.89 -4.14
N TYR A 323 6.55 -2.81 -4.30
CA TYR A 323 6.76 -3.93 -3.38
C TYR A 323 8.26 -4.14 -3.08
N ILE A 324 8.63 -4.11 -1.80
CA ILE A 324 9.97 -4.46 -1.35
C ILE A 324 9.84 -5.75 -0.55
N CYS A 325 10.53 -6.80 -0.99
CA CYS A 325 10.51 -8.07 -0.29
C CYS A 325 11.16 -7.93 1.10
N LYS A 326 10.74 -8.77 2.04
CA LYS A 326 11.38 -8.94 3.34
C LYS A 326 12.63 -9.81 3.21
N CYS A 327 12.64 -10.73 2.26
CA CYS A 327 13.80 -11.56 1.93
C CYS A 327 14.81 -10.84 1.02
N ASN A 328 16.09 -11.10 1.28
CA ASN A 328 17.21 -10.72 0.42
C ASN A 328 17.29 -11.57 -0.85
N GLY A 329 18.04 -11.07 -1.84
CA GLY A 329 18.37 -11.78 -3.08
C GLY A 329 19.00 -13.16 -2.80
N GLY A 330 18.54 -14.18 -3.54
CA GLY A 330 18.99 -15.57 -3.38
C GLY A 330 18.69 -16.19 -2.01
N ARG A 331 17.74 -15.63 -1.25
CA ARG A 331 17.29 -16.13 0.06
C ARG A 331 15.76 -16.25 0.17
N GLY A 332 15.06 -16.45 -0.95
CA GLY A 332 13.60 -16.57 -0.95
C GLY A 332 12.85 -15.34 -1.49
N ALA A 333 13.53 -14.33 -2.03
CA ALA A 333 12.87 -13.12 -2.55
C ALA A 333 11.93 -13.41 -3.74
N ILE A 334 12.27 -14.35 -4.62
CA ILE A 334 11.39 -14.76 -5.74
C ILE A 334 10.18 -15.52 -5.19
N ARG A 335 10.40 -16.38 -4.19
CA ARG A 335 9.29 -17.09 -3.52
C ARG A 335 8.30 -16.13 -2.89
N GLU A 336 8.79 -15.14 -2.16
CA GLU A 336 7.97 -14.12 -1.52
C GLU A 336 7.20 -13.30 -2.57
N PHE A 337 7.89 -12.85 -3.63
CA PHE A 337 7.24 -12.09 -4.69
C PHE A 337 6.20 -12.92 -5.46
N ALA A 338 6.43 -14.23 -5.64
CA ALA A 338 5.44 -15.14 -6.20
C ALA A 338 4.17 -15.21 -5.33
N GLU A 339 4.30 -15.28 -4.00
CA GLU A 339 3.15 -15.25 -3.08
C GLU A 339 2.40 -13.90 -3.16
N HIS A 340 3.13 -12.80 -3.29
CA HIS A 340 2.54 -11.48 -3.51
C HIS A 340 1.74 -11.41 -4.83
N ILE A 341 2.30 -11.94 -5.92
CA ILE A 341 1.60 -12.05 -7.22
C ILE A 341 0.28 -12.82 -7.05
N PHE A 342 0.32 -14.01 -6.40
CA PHE A 342 -0.89 -14.83 -6.21
C PHE A 342 -1.96 -14.11 -5.39
N LEU A 343 -1.58 -13.44 -4.31
CA LEU A 343 -2.50 -12.70 -3.47
C LEU A 343 -3.23 -11.57 -4.23
N LEU A 344 -2.52 -10.88 -5.13
CA LEU A 344 -3.13 -9.88 -5.99
C LEU A 344 -4.03 -10.50 -7.06
N MET A 345 -3.62 -11.64 -7.65
CA MET A 345 -4.43 -12.36 -8.65
C MET A 345 -5.74 -12.91 -8.07
N GLU A 346 -5.76 -13.40 -6.83
CA GLU A 346 -7.00 -13.84 -6.18
C GLU A 346 -8.06 -12.73 -6.15
N LYS A 347 -7.63 -11.46 -5.97
CA LYS A 347 -8.54 -10.32 -6.03
C LYS A 347 -9.02 -10.01 -7.44
N VAL A 348 -8.14 -10.12 -8.43
CA VAL A 348 -8.52 -9.95 -9.85
C VAL A 348 -9.67 -10.89 -10.17
N ASN A 349 -9.52 -12.16 -9.82
CA ASN A 349 -10.52 -13.19 -10.08
C ASN A 349 -11.83 -12.91 -9.35
N ASN A 350 -11.77 -12.52 -8.07
CA ASN A 350 -12.97 -12.16 -7.29
C ASN A 350 -13.67 -10.89 -7.81
N SER A 351 -12.94 -9.96 -8.42
CA SER A 351 -13.49 -8.73 -9.02
C SER A 351 -14.12 -8.95 -10.41
N CYS A 352 -13.78 -10.03 -11.10
CA CYS A 352 -14.34 -10.38 -12.41
C CYS A 352 -15.60 -11.26 -12.32
N GLN A 353 -15.90 -11.85 -11.16
CA GLN A 353 -17.07 -12.68 -10.92
C GLN A 353 -18.29 -11.92 -10.38
N LYS A 354 -18.18 -10.60 -10.19
CA LYS A 354 -19.29 -9.67 -9.91
C LYS A 354 -19.46 -8.74 -11.10
#